data_AF-K5X3W6-F1
#
_entry.id   AF-K5X3W6-F1
#
_cell.length_a   1.000
_cell.length_b   1.000
_cell.length_c   1.000
_cell.angle_alpha   90.00
_cell.angle_beta   90.00
_cell.angle_gamma   90.00
#
_symmetry.space_group_name_H-M   'P 1'
#
loop_
_entity.id
_entity.type
_entity.pdbx_description
1 polymer ?
#
loop_
_entity_poly.entity_id
_entity_poly.type
_entity_poly.pdbx_seq_one_letter_code
_entity_poly.pdbx_strand_id
1 'polypeptide(L)'
;MFGRPPCMNLSWVNYEFPQEPEERVDTDGHREWSSHPWCWQYSKLLHTVRATAFAAAVPQYAKILELDRAVRDFPVLHSLRSKCGLPEAAEAGKATHVRRYSCMAAKEITLLNLHRPYFAQALHDDGAQDVLRHRYAPSVLAIYRSAWRIVEALRVTQERVPFVTERWGMPWSLSMSAAMRVFLLGETHT
;
A
#
# COMPACT_ATOMS: atom_id res chain seq x y z
N MET A 1 5.08 -16.23 -21.82
CA MET A 1 5.82 -15.26 -20.97
C MET A 1 7.10 -15.94 -20.46
N PHE A 2 8.07 -16.19 -21.34
CA PHE A 2 9.34 -16.89 -21.04
C PHE A 2 10.53 -15.92 -21.15
N GLY A 3 10.57 -14.93 -20.26
CA GLY A 3 11.65 -13.94 -20.24
C GLY A 3 11.83 -13.22 -18.90
N ARG A 4 11.12 -13.67 -17.85
CA ARG A 4 11.38 -13.18 -16.50
C ARG A 4 12.53 -14.02 -15.95
N PRO A 5 13.66 -13.40 -15.55
CA PRO A 5 14.70 -14.09 -14.80
C PRO A 5 14.08 -14.84 -13.61
N PRO A 6 14.70 -15.94 -13.14
CA PRO A 6 14.28 -16.58 -11.90
C PRO A 6 14.11 -15.50 -10.83
N CYS A 7 12.93 -15.44 -10.23
CA CYS A 7 12.69 -14.53 -9.11
C CYS A 7 13.78 -14.84 -8.08
N MET A 8 14.64 -13.86 -7.74
CA MET A 8 15.62 -14.03 -6.67
C MET A 8 14.83 -14.31 -5.39
N ASN A 9 14.77 -15.58 -4.98
CA ASN A 9 14.14 -15.95 -3.73
C ASN A 9 15.08 -15.54 -2.60
N LEU A 10 14.53 -14.93 -1.56
CA LEU A 10 15.31 -14.61 -0.36
C LEU A 10 15.97 -15.85 0.26
N SER A 11 15.43 -17.05 0.02
CA SER A 11 16.06 -18.32 0.40
C SER A 11 17.43 -18.59 -0.22
N TRP A 12 17.79 -17.89 -1.31
CA TRP A 12 19.07 -18.02 -2.00
C TRP A 12 20.01 -16.84 -1.75
N VAL A 13 19.59 -15.86 -0.95
CA VAL A 13 20.39 -14.70 -0.58
C VAL A 13 21.11 -15.01 0.72
N ASN A 14 22.42 -15.27 0.64
CA ASN A 14 23.27 -15.58 1.80
C ASN A 14 23.84 -14.34 2.50
N TYR A 15 23.57 -13.15 1.97
CA TYR A 15 24.04 -11.90 2.57
C TYR A 15 22.97 -11.30 3.47
N GLU A 16 23.38 -10.90 4.67
CA GLU A 16 22.55 -10.07 5.53
C GLU A 16 22.29 -8.73 4.87
N PHE A 17 21.10 -8.17 5.13
CA PHE A 17 20.80 -6.82 4.69
C PHE A 17 21.75 -5.83 5.38
N PRO A 18 22.06 -4.68 4.75
CA PRO A 18 22.85 -3.63 5.40
C PRO A 18 22.31 -3.33 6.80
N GLN A 19 23.22 -3.22 7.77
CA GLN A 19 22.87 -2.84 9.14
C GLN A 19 22.02 -1.57 9.14
N GLU A 20 21.07 -1.50 10.07
CA GLU A 20 20.18 -0.35 10.18
C GLU A 20 21.03 0.93 10.20
N PRO A 21 20.71 1.94 9.37
CA PRO A 21 21.43 3.21 9.46
C PRO A 21 21.30 3.70 10.91
N GLU A 22 22.35 4.32 11.43
CA GLU A 22 22.30 4.98 12.74
C GLU A 22 21.01 5.76 12.86
N GLU A 23 20.28 5.44 13.92
CA GLU A 23 19.02 6.06 14.24
C GLU A 23 19.26 7.53 14.54
N ARG A 24 19.06 8.38 13.53
CA ARG A 24 19.08 9.82 13.74
C ARG A 24 17.78 10.19 14.41
N VAL A 25 17.87 10.66 15.63
CA VAL A 25 16.73 11.23 16.31
C VAL A 25 16.71 12.72 15.94
N ASP A 26 15.62 13.17 15.32
CA ASP A 26 15.40 14.59 15.04
C ASP A 26 15.28 15.38 16.36
N THR A 27 15.39 16.71 16.32
CA THR A 27 15.30 17.58 17.51
C THR A 27 13.99 17.40 18.29
N ASP A 28 12.94 16.90 17.63
CA ASP A 28 11.64 16.61 18.21
C ASP A 28 11.51 15.18 18.78
N GLY A 29 12.62 14.42 18.89
CA GLY A 29 12.61 13.06 19.42
C GLY A 29 12.08 12.00 18.44
N HIS A 30 11.89 12.36 17.17
CA HIS A 30 11.39 11.45 16.15
C HIS A 30 12.52 10.63 15.52
N ARG A 31 12.34 9.31 15.43
CA ARG A 31 13.27 8.40 14.73
C ARG A 31 13.26 8.73 13.23
N GLU A 32 14.39 9.17 12.69
CA GLU A 32 14.63 9.42 11.27
C GLU A 32 15.69 8.48 10.72
N TRP A 33 15.32 7.77 9.64
CA TRP A 33 16.25 7.04 8.79
C TRP A 33 16.15 7.57 7.35
N SER A 34 17.13 7.27 6.50
CA SER A 34 17.02 7.57 5.08
C SER A 34 15.91 6.70 4.43
N SER A 35 15.25 7.19 3.36
CA SER A 35 14.13 6.43 2.74
C SER A 35 14.54 5.10 2.10
N HIS A 36 15.82 4.92 1.76
CA HIS A 36 16.33 3.68 1.15
C HIS A 36 16.17 2.46 2.08
N PRO A 37 16.62 2.53 3.35
CA PRO A 37 16.33 1.52 4.37
C PRO A 37 14.86 1.14 4.46
N TRP A 38 13.96 2.12 4.46
CA TRP A 38 12.52 1.86 4.51
C TRP A 38 12.06 0.99 3.32
N CYS A 39 12.51 1.32 2.10
CA CYS A 39 12.16 0.55 0.90
C CYS A 39 12.63 -0.91 1.01
N TRP A 40 13.84 -1.16 1.52
CA TRP A 40 14.35 -2.53 1.67
C TRP A 40 13.61 -3.31 2.75
N GLN A 41 13.37 -2.71 3.92
CA GLN A 41 12.64 -3.37 5.00
C GLN A 41 11.19 -3.65 4.59
N TYR A 42 10.53 -2.71 3.93
CA TYR A 42 9.18 -2.93 3.41
C TYR A 42 9.18 -4.01 2.32
N SER A 43 10.22 -4.08 1.47
CA SER A 43 10.37 -5.14 0.48
C SER A 43 10.49 -6.54 1.09
N LYS A 44 11.11 -6.68 2.28
CA LYS A 44 11.11 -7.96 3.01
C LYS A 44 9.70 -8.36 3.43
N LEU A 45 8.94 -7.42 4.00
CA LEU A 45 7.55 -7.66 4.37
C LEU A 45 6.72 -8.02 3.13
N LEU A 46 6.88 -7.30 2.02
CA LEU A 46 6.21 -7.59 0.76
C LEU A 46 6.53 -8.99 0.24
N HIS A 47 7.78 -9.44 0.36
CA HIS A 47 8.15 -10.79 -0.02
C HIS A 47 7.42 -11.82 0.84
N THR A 48 7.36 -11.63 2.16
CA THR A 48 6.60 -12.50 3.06
C THR A 48 5.12 -12.51 2.71
N VAL A 49 4.50 -11.33 2.53
CA VAL A 49 3.11 -11.21 2.10
C VAL A 49 2.90 -11.95 0.79
N ARG A 50 3.79 -11.78 -0.19
CA ARG A 50 3.65 -12.42 -1.50
C ARG A 50 3.78 -13.94 -1.41
N ALA A 51 4.77 -14.42 -0.68
CA ALA A 51 5.04 -15.84 -0.50
C ALA A 51 3.92 -16.55 0.26
N THR A 52 3.25 -15.86 1.20
CA THR A 52 2.15 -16.45 2.00
C THR A 52 0.78 -16.26 1.34
N ALA A 53 0.43 -15.05 0.90
CA ALA A 53 -0.90 -14.73 0.36
C ALA A 53 -1.14 -15.29 -1.04
N PHE A 54 -0.08 -15.43 -1.85
CA PHE A 54 -0.15 -15.94 -3.22
C PHE A 54 0.62 -17.25 -3.40
N ALA A 55 0.72 -18.04 -2.32
CA ALA A 55 1.22 -19.41 -2.39
C ALA A 55 0.30 -20.29 -3.26
N ALA A 56 0.81 -21.46 -3.67
CA ALA A 56 0.00 -22.45 -4.39
C ALA A 56 -1.20 -22.94 -3.56
N ALA A 57 -1.04 -23.03 -2.23
CA ALA A 57 -2.12 -23.30 -1.30
C ALA A 57 -2.73 -21.97 -0.84
N VAL A 58 -4.05 -21.81 -1.01
CA VAL A 58 -4.76 -20.62 -0.54
C VAL A 58 -4.73 -20.58 1.00
N PRO A 59 -4.17 -19.53 1.62
CA PRO A 59 -4.13 -19.44 3.06
C PRO A 59 -5.53 -19.19 3.65
N GLN A 60 -5.69 -19.54 4.92
CA GLN A 60 -6.92 -19.24 5.65
C GLN A 60 -7.15 -17.73 5.75
N TYR A 61 -8.41 -17.31 5.77
CA TYR A 61 -8.77 -15.88 5.84
C TYR A 61 -8.20 -15.18 7.09
N ALA A 62 -8.09 -15.88 8.23
CA ALA A 62 -7.43 -15.34 9.42
C ALA A 62 -5.99 -14.91 9.13
N LYS A 63 -5.26 -15.68 8.31
CA LYS A 63 -3.89 -15.35 7.91
C LYS A 63 -3.82 -14.11 7.04
N ILE A 64 -4.84 -13.88 6.20
CA ILE A 64 -4.95 -12.65 5.40
C ILE A 64 -5.11 -11.42 6.29
N LEU A 65 -5.92 -11.53 7.34
CA LEU A 65 -6.10 -10.44 8.31
C LEU A 65 -4.82 -10.18 9.13
N GLU A 66 -4.05 -11.22 9.46
CA GLU A 66 -2.73 -11.05 10.08
C GLU A 66 -1.76 -10.29 9.17
N LEU A 67 -1.74 -10.63 7.87
CA LEU A 67 -0.91 -9.93 6.88
C LEU A 67 -1.37 -8.47 6.66
N ASP A 68 -2.68 -8.21 6.65
CA ASP A 68 -3.22 -6.84 6.60
C ASP A 68 -2.70 -6.00 7.78
N ARG A 69 -2.78 -6.54 9.01
CA ARG A 69 -2.23 -5.89 10.21
C ARG A 69 -0.74 -5.63 10.08
N ALA A 70 0.04 -6.63 9.66
CA ALA A 70 1.48 -6.48 9.46
C ALA A 70 1.82 -5.36 8.46
N VAL A 71 1.04 -5.21 7.38
CA VAL A 71 1.21 -4.11 6.42
C VAL A 71 0.82 -2.78 7.06
N ARG A 72 -0.31 -2.68 7.77
CA ARG A 72 -0.76 -1.43 8.40
C ARG A 72 0.21 -0.95 9.47
N ASP A 73 0.65 -1.85 10.34
CA ASP A 73 1.51 -1.57 11.49
C ASP A 73 2.97 -1.39 11.10
N PHE A 74 3.33 -1.71 9.84
CA PHE A 74 4.69 -1.48 9.36
C PHE A 74 5.08 0.00 9.51
N PRO A 75 6.19 0.29 10.20
CA PRO A 75 6.56 1.64 10.59
C PRO A 75 6.74 2.54 9.36
N VAL A 76 6.14 3.72 9.40
CA VAL A 76 6.37 4.80 8.42
C VAL A 76 7.02 5.96 9.16
N LEU A 77 8.17 6.40 8.66
CA LEU A 77 8.94 7.52 9.22
C LEU A 77 8.09 8.79 9.30
N HIS A 78 8.26 9.59 10.35
CA HIS A 78 7.47 10.81 10.54
C HIS A 78 7.54 11.74 9.32
N SER A 79 8.74 11.94 8.78
CA SER A 79 8.97 12.74 7.57
C SER A 79 8.29 12.17 6.31
N LEU A 80 8.02 10.86 6.27
CA LEU A 80 7.36 10.16 5.17
C LEU A 80 5.86 9.93 5.38
N ARG A 81 5.30 10.30 6.54
CA ARG A 81 3.85 10.25 6.77
C ARG A 81 3.19 11.36 5.95
N SER A 82 2.09 11.01 5.29
CA SER A 82 1.19 12.02 4.73
C SER A 82 0.59 12.80 5.90
N LYS A 83 0.72 14.13 5.89
CA LYS A 83 0.18 14.99 6.94
C LYS A 83 -1.27 15.42 6.69
N CYS A 84 -1.94 14.90 5.66
CA CYS A 84 -3.40 15.03 5.41
C CYS A 84 -4.02 16.39 5.81
N GLY A 85 -3.41 17.50 5.38
CA GLY A 85 -3.93 18.85 5.66
C GLY A 85 -3.52 19.48 6.99
N LEU A 86 -2.73 18.80 7.82
CA LEU A 86 -2.09 19.41 8.99
C LEU A 86 -1.04 20.44 8.53
N PRO A 87 -0.97 21.63 9.16
CA PRO A 87 0.05 22.62 8.87
C PRO A 87 1.45 22.03 9.09
N GLU A 88 2.32 22.13 8.08
CA GLU A 88 3.74 21.83 8.25
C GLU A 88 4.49 23.10 8.65
N ALA A 89 5.37 23.00 9.65
CA ALA A 89 6.19 24.13 10.09
C ALA A 89 7.10 24.67 8.97
N ALA A 90 7.45 23.82 8.00
CA ALA A 90 8.13 24.19 6.77
C ALA A 90 7.55 23.41 5.59
N GLU A 91 7.43 24.07 4.44
CA GLU A 91 6.94 23.45 3.22
C GLU A 91 7.90 22.32 2.77
N ALA A 92 7.38 21.10 2.66
CA ALA A 92 8.18 19.95 2.27
C ALA A 92 8.68 20.09 0.82
N GLY A 93 9.94 19.74 0.56
CA GLY A 93 10.48 19.72 -0.79
C GLY A 93 9.75 18.72 -1.71
N LYS A 94 9.77 18.97 -3.03
CA LYS A 94 9.12 18.12 -4.05
C LYS A 94 9.50 16.64 -3.93
N ALA A 95 10.78 16.34 -3.69
CA ALA A 95 11.25 14.96 -3.50
C ALA A 95 10.61 14.27 -2.29
N THR A 96 10.32 15.02 -1.21
CA THR A 96 9.63 14.51 -0.03
C THR A 96 8.19 14.15 -0.33
N HIS A 97 7.46 14.99 -1.09
CA HIS A 97 6.11 14.66 -1.54
C HIS A 97 6.06 13.37 -2.36
N VAL A 98 7.00 13.19 -3.29
CA VAL A 98 7.11 11.96 -4.08
C VAL A 98 7.37 10.75 -3.17
N ARG A 99 8.31 10.85 -2.22
CA ARG A 99 8.62 9.76 -1.28
C ARG A 99 7.42 9.40 -0.39
N ARG A 100 6.70 10.41 0.13
CA ARG A 100 5.45 10.24 0.90
C ARG A 100 4.40 9.48 0.09
N TYR A 101 4.16 9.91 -1.15
CA TYR A 101 3.24 9.24 -2.06
C TYR A 101 3.66 7.79 -2.32
N SER A 102 4.94 7.56 -2.66
CA SER A 102 5.45 6.21 -2.94
C SER A 102 5.31 5.27 -1.74
N CYS A 103 5.62 5.73 -0.52
CA CYS A 103 5.49 4.91 0.69
C CYS A 103 4.03 4.55 0.98
N MET A 104 3.13 5.53 0.92
CA MET A 104 1.70 5.31 1.10
C MET A 104 1.15 4.37 0.03
N ALA A 105 1.46 4.63 -1.25
CA ALA A 105 0.97 3.84 -2.37
C ALA A 105 1.45 2.39 -2.26
N ALA A 106 2.71 2.16 -1.90
CA ALA A 106 3.25 0.82 -1.69
C ALA A 106 2.50 0.03 -0.60
N LYS A 107 2.01 0.70 0.46
CA LYS A 107 1.17 0.07 1.50
C LYS A 107 -0.23 -0.22 0.99
N GLU A 108 -0.91 0.78 0.43
CA GLU A 108 -2.31 0.64 0.01
C GLU A 108 -2.47 -0.32 -1.19
N ILE A 109 -1.51 -0.39 -2.11
CA ILE A 109 -1.51 -1.37 -3.21
C ILE A 109 -1.40 -2.80 -2.69
N THR A 110 -0.57 -3.03 -1.67
CA THR A 110 -0.44 -4.35 -1.06
C THR A 110 -1.76 -4.77 -0.42
N LEU A 111 -2.41 -3.86 0.32
CA LEU A 111 -3.72 -4.10 0.92
C LEU A 111 -4.79 -4.39 -0.15
N LEU A 112 -4.82 -3.62 -1.25
CA LEU A 112 -5.73 -3.87 -2.37
C LEU A 112 -5.56 -5.27 -2.95
N ASN A 113 -4.31 -5.69 -3.21
CA ASN A 113 -4.04 -7.00 -3.80
C ASN A 113 -4.32 -8.14 -2.81
N LEU A 114 -4.03 -7.93 -1.52
CA LEU A 114 -4.28 -8.90 -0.46
C LEU A 114 -5.78 -9.20 -0.29
N HIS A 115 -6.63 -8.18 -0.39
CA HIS A 115 -8.08 -8.32 -0.20
C HIS A 115 -8.87 -8.57 -1.49
N ARG A 116 -8.24 -8.46 -2.67
CA ARG A 116 -8.92 -8.56 -3.98
C ARG A 116 -9.77 -9.84 -4.14
N PRO A 117 -9.30 -11.05 -3.81
CA PRO A 117 -10.11 -12.27 -4.00
C PRO A 117 -11.37 -12.27 -3.13
N TYR A 118 -11.24 -11.84 -1.87
CA TYR A 118 -12.33 -11.83 -0.89
C TYR A 118 -13.38 -10.75 -1.17
N PHE A 119 -12.94 -9.61 -1.71
CA PHE A 119 -13.84 -8.58 -2.21
C PHE A 119 -14.65 -9.08 -3.41
N ALA A 120 -13.98 -9.70 -4.39
CA ALA A 120 -14.67 -10.25 -5.55
C ALA A 120 -15.69 -11.32 -5.14
N GLN A 121 -15.32 -12.17 -4.17
CA GLN A 121 -16.24 -13.15 -3.62
C GLN A 121 -17.42 -12.49 -2.90
N ALA A 122 -17.19 -11.47 -2.07
CA ALA A 122 -18.28 -10.77 -1.38
C ALA A 122 -19.28 -10.10 -2.35
N LEU A 123 -18.78 -9.50 -3.43
CA LEU A 123 -19.62 -8.93 -4.49
C LEU A 123 -20.42 -10.01 -5.25
N HIS A 124 -19.83 -11.19 -5.44
CA HIS A 124 -20.47 -12.29 -6.14
C HIS A 124 -21.56 -12.97 -5.29
N ASP A 125 -21.30 -13.19 -3.99
CA ASP A 125 -22.14 -14.00 -3.12
C ASP A 125 -23.41 -13.27 -2.64
N ASP A 126 -23.27 -12.05 -2.12
CA ASP A 126 -24.41 -11.30 -1.53
C ASP A 126 -25.07 -10.32 -2.51
N GLY A 127 -24.53 -10.22 -3.71
CA GLY A 127 -24.91 -9.16 -4.65
C GLY A 127 -24.83 -7.78 -4.00
N ALA A 128 -25.77 -6.92 -4.38
CA ALA A 128 -25.72 -5.49 -4.11
C ALA A 128 -26.22 -5.08 -2.70
N GLN A 129 -27.05 -5.89 -2.03
CA GLN A 129 -27.91 -5.36 -0.98
C GLN A 129 -27.25 -5.20 0.40
N ASP A 130 -26.25 -6.01 0.76
CA ASP A 130 -25.58 -5.84 2.07
C ASP A 130 -24.16 -6.43 2.17
N VAL A 131 -23.27 -5.98 1.28
CA VAL A 131 -21.85 -6.39 1.24
C VAL A 131 -21.12 -6.17 2.58
N LEU A 132 -21.62 -5.26 3.43
CA LEU A 132 -21.08 -4.98 4.77
C LEU A 132 -21.52 -5.99 5.84
N ARG A 133 -22.55 -6.79 5.59
CA ARG A 133 -22.92 -7.94 6.44
C ARG A 133 -22.22 -9.23 6.04
N HIS A 134 -21.60 -9.28 4.85
CA HIS A 134 -20.85 -10.44 4.41
C HIS A 134 -19.72 -10.77 5.39
N ARG A 135 -19.35 -12.06 5.47
CA ARG A 135 -18.19 -12.52 6.27
C ARG A 135 -16.86 -11.86 5.87
N TYR A 136 -16.77 -11.31 4.65
CA TYR A 136 -15.61 -10.56 4.15
C TYR A 136 -15.81 -9.04 4.13
N ALA A 137 -16.77 -8.51 4.89
CA ALA A 137 -16.91 -7.07 5.10
C ALA A 137 -15.59 -6.37 5.48
N PRO A 138 -14.69 -6.95 6.31
CA PRO A 138 -13.38 -6.36 6.57
C PRO A 138 -12.54 -6.16 5.28
N SER A 139 -12.59 -7.10 4.35
CA SER A 139 -11.89 -6.99 3.05
C SER A 139 -12.49 -5.91 2.17
N VAL A 140 -13.81 -5.78 2.17
CA VAL A 140 -14.52 -4.75 1.40
C VAL A 140 -14.14 -3.36 1.91
N LEU A 141 -14.18 -3.16 3.23
CA LEU A 141 -13.75 -1.91 3.88
C LEU A 141 -12.26 -1.63 3.64
N ALA A 142 -11.41 -2.66 3.67
CA ALA A 142 -9.99 -2.51 3.39
C ALA A 142 -9.75 -2.01 1.95
N ILE A 143 -10.45 -2.59 0.96
CA ILE A 143 -10.36 -2.13 -0.44
C ILE A 143 -10.88 -0.72 -0.61
N TYR A 144 -12.07 -0.41 -0.08
CA TYR A 144 -12.67 0.91 -0.19
C TYR A 144 -11.73 1.99 0.38
N ARG A 145 -11.21 1.78 1.60
CA ARG A 145 -10.29 2.72 2.26
C ARG A 145 -8.98 2.87 1.49
N SER A 146 -8.43 1.77 0.98
CA SER A 146 -7.17 1.81 0.21
C SER A 146 -7.36 2.53 -1.12
N ALA A 147 -8.48 2.29 -1.80
CA ALA A 147 -8.81 2.95 -3.05
C ALA A 147 -8.99 4.46 -2.86
N TRP A 148 -9.76 4.88 -1.85
CA TRP A 148 -9.94 6.27 -1.49
C TRP A 148 -8.60 6.97 -1.22
N ARG A 149 -7.74 6.38 -0.39
CA ARG A 149 -6.42 6.94 -0.05
C ARG A 149 -5.52 7.12 -1.27
N ILE A 150 -5.53 6.16 -2.20
CA ILE A 150 -4.72 6.24 -3.43
C ILE A 150 -5.19 7.41 -4.30
N VAL A 151 -6.51 7.53 -4.51
CA VAL A 151 -7.09 8.61 -5.32
C VAL A 151 -6.81 9.97 -4.69
N GLU A 152 -7.06 10.12 -3.38
CA GLU A 152 -6.85 11.39 -2.67
C GLU A 152 -5.36 11.77 -2.63
N ALA A 153 -4.47 10.80 -2.40
CA ALA A 153 -3.05 11.07 -2.42
C ALA A 153 -2.53 11.42 -3.82
N LEU A 154 -3.10 10.84 -4.88
CA LEU A 154 -2.77 11.25 -6.24
C LEU A 154 -3.20 12.70 -6.49
N ARG A 155 -4.40 13.09 -6.05
CA ARG A 155 -4.88 14.48 -6.16
C ARG A 155 -3.91 15.46 -5.50
N VAL A 156 -3.54 15.20 -4.24
CA VAL A 156 -2.57 16.03 -3.51
C VAL A 156 -1.20 16.03 -4.19
N THR A 157 -0.75 14.89 -4.71
CA THR A 157 0.57 14.80 -5.37
C THR A 157 0.58 15.54 -6.71
N GLN A 158 -0.51 15.51 -7.47
CA GLN A 158 -0.68 16.28 -8.71
C GLN A 158 -0.60 17.78 -8.46
N GLU A 159 -1.22 18.27 -7.38
CA GLU A 159 -1.19 19.69 -7.00
C GLU A 159 0.22 20.13 -6.57
N ARG A 160 0.96 19.27 -5.86
CA ARG A 160 2.29 19.60 -5.31
C ARG A 160 3.46 19.35 -6.28
N VAL A 161 3.38 18.30 -7.10
CA VAL A 161 4.46 17.83 -7.97
C VAL A 161 3.95 17.33 -9.33
N PRO A 162 3.28 18.19 -10.14
CA PRO A 162 2.62 17.79 -11.38
C PRO A 162 3.57 17.15 -12.41
N PHE A 163 4.82 17.62 -12.47
CA PHE A 163 5.85 17.09 -13.37
C PHE A 163 6.07 15.58 -13.22
N VAL A 164 5.94 15.03 -12.00
CA VAL A 164 6.17 13.60 -11.74
C VAL A 164 4.98 12.78 -12.22
N THR A 165 3.78 13.22 -11.91
CA THR A 165 2.52 12.54 -12.24
C THR A 165 2.15 12.64 -13.72
N GLU A 166 2.62 13.68 -14.43
CA GLU A 166 2.48 13.79 -15.89
C GLU A 166 3.41 12.83 -16.64
N ARG A 167 4.60 12.55 -16.10
CA ARG A 167 5.62 11.72 -16.76
C ARG A 167 5.59 10.27 -16.32
N TRP A 168 5.07 9.99 -15.13
CA TRP A 168 4.99 8.66 -14.57
C TRP A 168 3.54 8.16 -14.58
N GLY A 169 3.22 7.23 -15.48
CA GLY A 169 1.85 6.73 -15.66
C GLY A 169 1.35 5.77 -14.56
N MET A 170 2.24 5.20 -13.75
CA MET A 170 1.87 4.23 -12.70
C MET A 170 0.84 4.78 -11.71
N PRO A 171 1.03 5.98 -11.11
CA PRO A 171 0.03 6.61 -10.25
C PRO A 171 -1.39 6.63 -10.85
N TRP A 172 -1.52 6.99 -12.13
CA TRP A 172 -2.81 7.03 -12.82
C TRP A 172 -3.44 5.65 -12.99
N SER A 173 -2.66 4.65 -13.42
CA SER A 173 -3.16 3.28 -13.56
C SER A 173 -3.66 2.71 -12.23
N LEU A 174 -2.95 3.00 -11.13
CA LEU A 174 -3.32 2.58 -9.80
C LEU A 174 -4.61 3.25 -9.32
N SER A 175 -4.72 4.56 -9.51
CA SER A 175 -5.91 5.32 -9.15
C SER A 175 -7.13 4.91 -9.96
N MET A 176 -7.00 4.64 -11.26
CA MET A 176 -8.10 4.14 -12.08
C MET A 176 -8.56 2.75 -11.63
N SER A 177 -7.60 1.86 -11.33
CA SER A 177 -7.93 0.54 -10.77
C SER A 177 -8.61 0.63 -9.40
N ALA A 178 -8.19 1.58 -8.56
CA ALA A 178 -8.81 1.87 -7.28
C ALA A 178 -10.24 2.43 -7.45
N ALA A 179 -10.41 3.44 -8.32
CA ALA A 179 -11.68 4.06 -8.61
C ALA A 179 -12.72 3.06 -9.14
N MET A 180 -12.31 2.14 -10.03
CA MET A 180 -13.19 1.07 -10.51
C MET A 180 -13.74 0.21 -9.36
N ARG A 181 -12.94 -0.08 -8.32
CA ARG A 181 -13.41 -0.86 -7.17
C ARG A 181 -14.39 -0.08 -6.29
N VAL A 182 -14.23 1.24 -6.20
CA VAL A 182 -15.19 2.13 -5.52
C VAL A 182 -16.48 2.23 -6.33
N PHE A 183 -16.38 2.35 -7.65
CA PHE A 183 -17.53 2.37 -8.55
C PHE A 183 -18.37 1.09 -8.46
N LEU A 184 -17.72 -0.07 -8.46
CA LEU A 184 -18.39 -1.37 -8.26
C LEU A 184 -19.12 -1.47 -6.91
N LEU A 185 -18.73 -0.69 -5.90
CA LEU A 185 -19.46 -0.58 -4.62
C LEU A 185 -20.58 0.48 -4.67
N GLY A 186 -20.53 1.42 -5.62
CA GLY A 186 -21.55 2.44 -5.81
C GLY A 186 -22.76 1.91 -6.56
N GLU A 187 -22.54 1.11 -7.62
CA GLU A 187 -23.61 0.47 -8.39
C GLU A 187 -24.41 -0.55 -7.56
N THR A 188 -23.89 -0.99 -6.42
CA THR A 188 -24.63 -1.89 -5.51
C THR A 188 -25.65 -1.17 -4.62
N HIS A 189 -25.69 0.16 -4.59
CA HIS A 189 -26.62 0.91 -3.74
C HIS A 189 -27.74 1.64 -4.52
N THR A 190 -27.83 1.42 -5.84
CA THR A 190 -28.90 1.93 -6.73
C THR A 190 -29.77 0.80 -7.25
#